data_AF-A0A8B6FYP7-F1
#
_entry.id   AF-A0A8B6FYP7-F1
#
_cell.length_a   1.000
_cell.length_b   1.000
_cell.length_c   1.000
_cell.angle_alpha   90.00
_cell.angle_beta   90.00
_cell.angle_gamma   90.00
#
_symmetry.space_group_name_H-M   'P 1'
#
loop_
_entity.id
_entity.type
_entity.pdbx_description
1 polymer ?
#
loop_
_entity_poly.entity_id
_entity_poly.type
_entity_poly.pdbx_seq_one_letter_code
_entity_poly.pdbx_strand_id
1 'polypeptide(L)'
;MFVLFLLYCYLSRAVYCVIGHCDPDENHPEIADKIDDYLWLKLRQVQTDNDDQHNQDNFTLKKLQCLLYEDFGENYFSGYQQPFLYFQVLILTAQFEAAIEFISRIDKLLCHAVHVALVLYESNMLLLPQTNQAQLLTTDSSDDGCMRRLNFARLITLYTRKFESTDAREALQYFYFLRDLKTAQGENFFMSCVSELVLDTREFEMLLGKIERDGTKRPGAIDKFHGDTHKIIDLVAKDTEAKGLFEDAVRLYDLAKKHDKVLELLNKLLSQVVSQASSTQSSRDRLRSLAFGIAERYRAQGAEGNLSNASTFFLLLDLLTFFDCFHDGNMDEALTVIKQLQLLPLAENAVETKVMAFRHYNDEVRRCLPDILLATMNILHSQYKNAKTTTSQSPYSGWTGRGEDGGKETYLNYIRGQAKALIMFAGMLPYRLPGDTNARLVQIEVLMN
;
A
#
# COMPACT_ATOMS: atom_id res chain seq x y z
N MET A 1 14.73 78.33 5.73
CA MET A 1 16.18 78.21 6.04
C MET A 1 16.44 77.26 7.19
N PHE A 2 15.81 77.44 8.36
CA PHE A 2 15.99 76.57 9.53
C PHE A 2 15.60 75.10 9.31
N VAL A 3 14.46 74.82 8.66
CA VAL A 3 14.01 73.45 8.32
C VAL A 3 14.96 72.74 7.37
N LEU A 4 15.50 73.46 6.38
CA LEU A 4 16.50 72.92 5.44
C LEU A 4 17.83 72.62 6.12
N PHE A 5 18.23 73.43 7.09
CA PHE A 5 19.43 73.20 7.90
C PHE A 5 19.28 71.97 8.81
N LEU A 6 18.12 71.83 9.47
CA LEU A 6 17.81 70.65 10.27
C LEU A 6 17.82 69.38 9.41
N LEU A 7 17.11 69.38 8.28
CA LEU A 7 17.09 68.23 7.36
C LEU A 7 18.50 67.84 6.88
N TYR A 8 19.36 68.82 6.60
CA TYR A 8 20.76 68.57 6.25
C TYR A 8 21.56 67.93 7.39
N CYS A 9 21.36 68.38 8.63
CA CYS A 9 21.99 67.78 9.82
C CYS A 9 21.55 66.33 10.02
N TYR A 10 20.26 66.04 9.88
CA TYR A 10 19.75 64.67 9.97
C TYR A 10 20.36 63.79 8.88
N LEU A 11 20.36 64.26 7.61
CA LEU A 11 20.89 63.49 6.49
C LEU A 11 22.38 63.19 6.67
N SER A 12 23.15 64.18 7.13
CA SER A 12 24.57 64.02 7.40
C SER A 12 24.83 62.99 8.50
N ARG A 13 24.00 62.99 9.55
CA ARG A 13 24.08 62.01 10.65
C ARG A 13 23.77 60.61 10.18
N ALA A 14 22.68 60.41 9.43
CA ALA A 14 22.32 59.10 8.90
C ALA A 14 23.40 58.53 7.95
N VAL A 15 23.97 59.37 7.08
CA VAL A 15 25.09 58.97 6.21
C VAL A 15 26.31 58.56 7.03
N TYR A 16 26.61 59.28 8.12
CA TYR A 16 27.72 58.94 9.00
C TYR A 16 27.50 57.60 9.72
N CYS A 17 26.31 57.35 10.26
CA CYS A 17 25.95 56.08 10.90
C CYS A 17 26.00 54.90 9.91
N VAL A 18 25.59 55.12 8.65
CA VAL A 18 25.61 54.10 7.59
C VAL A 18 27.02 53.77 7.10
N ILE A 19 27.88 54.78 6.91
CA ILE A 19 29.26 54.58 6.43
C ILE A 19 30.17 54.08 7.55
N GLY A 20 30.01 54.63 8.75
CA GLY A 20 30.84 54.30 9.91
C GLY A 20 30.39 53.05 10.67
N HIS A 21 29.24 52.46 10.32
CA HIS A 21 28.62 51.37 11.08
C HIS A 21 28.49 51.69 12.59
N CYS A 22 28.21 52.96 12.91
CA CYS A 22 28.11 53.46 14.28
C CYS A 22 26.66 53.61 14.72
N ASP A 23 26.42 53.57 16.04
CA ASP A 23 25.13 53.80 16.70
C ASP A 23 23.96 52.98 16.11
N PRO A 24 24.03 51.62 16.18
CA PRO A 24 23.01 50.74 15.61
C PRO A 24 21.64 50.87 16.28
N ASP A 25 21.52 51.52 17.44
CA ASP A 25 20.25 51.78 18.11
C ASP A 25 19.49 52.98 17.53
N GLU A 26 20.15 53.83 16.73
CA GLU A 26 19.50 54.99 16.11
C GLU A 26 18.71 54.59 14.85
N ASN A 27 17.45 55.02 14.79
CA ASN A 27 16.50 54.63 13.73
C ASN A 27 16.23 55.72 12.69
N HIS A 28 16.77 56.93 12.89
CA HIS A 28 16.62 58.09 12.00
C HIS A 28 15.19 58.28 11.39
N PRO A 29 14.13 58.37 12.23
CA PRO A 29 12.74 58.41 11.77
C PRO A 29 12.41 59.64 10.90
N GLU A 30 13.28 60.65 10.92
CA GLU A 30 13.13 61.89 10.18
C GLU A 30 13.50 61.75 8.69
N ILE A 31 14.18 60.65 8.33
CA ILE A 31 14.64 60.35 6.97
C ILE A 31 14.07 59.02 6.50
N ALA A 32 13.99 58.03 7.39
CA ALA A 32 13.44 56.71 7.13
C ALA A 32 12.03 56.61 7.73
N ASP A 33 11.03 57.04 6.96
CA ASP A 33 9.62 57.00 7.36
C ASP A 33 8.92 55.70 6.94
N LYS A 34 9.51 54.91 6.03
CA LYS A 34 9.00 53.60 5.60
C LYS A 34 9.79 52.46 6.20
N ILE A 35 9.13 51.29 6.28
CA ILE A 35 9.77 50.06 6.72
C ILE A 35 10.91 49.62 5.78
N ASP A 36 10.79 49.88 4.48
CA ASP A 36 11.83 49.54 3.50
C ASP A 36 13.12 50.34 3.77
N ASP A 37 12.97 51.62 4.13
CA ASP A 37 14.10 52.50 4.47
C ASP A 37 14.75 52.05 5.78
N TYR A 38 13.94 51.68 6.78
CA TYR A 38 14.41 51.10 8.03
C TYR A 38 15.20 49.81 7.80
N LEU A 39 14.65 48.87 7.01
CA LEU A 39 15.33 47.60 6.71
C LEU A 39 16.63 47.83 5.94
N TRP A 40 16.63 48.73 4.95
CA TRP A 40 17.83 49.06 4.19
C TRP A 40 18.93 49.62 5.09
N LEU A 41 18.60 50.56 5.99
CA LEU A 41 19.53 51.14 6.95
C LEU A 41 20.11 50.06 7.87
N LYS A 42 19.26 49.23 8.49
CA LYS A 42 19.71 48.18 9.42
C LYS A 42 20.54 47.11 8.72
N LEU A 43 20.14 46.65 7.53
CA LEU A 43 20.90 45.68 6.75
C LEU A 43 22.26 46.23 6.31
N ARG A 44 22.36 47.54 6.04
CA ARG A 44 23.64 48.16 5.72
C ARG A 44 24.56 48.29 6.93
N GLN A 45 23.99 48.43 8.13
CA GLN A 45 24.74 48.46 9.39
C GLN A 45 25.21 47.07 9.83
N VAL A 46 24.64 45.98 9.30
CA VAL A 46 25.06 44.61 9.62
C VAL A 46 26.52 44.38 9.23
N GLN A 47 27.30 43.87 10.19
CA GLN A 47 28.68 43.46 10.00
C GLN A 47 28.80 41.93 10.00
N THR A 48 29.58 41.39 9.06
CA THR A 48 29.77 39.93 8.88
C THR A 48 31.12 39.43 9.39
N ASP A 49 32.11 40.31 9.56
CA ASP A 49 33.47 39.93 9.94
C ASP A 49 33.64 39.85 11.47
N ASN A 50 34.09 38.69 11.94
CA ASN A 50 34.35 38.37 13.35
C ASN A 50 35.77 38.72 13.81
N ASP A 51 36.55 39.46 13.02
CA ASP A 51 37.99 39.63 13.26
C ASP A 51 38.32 40.47 14.52
N ASP A 52 37.36 41.27 15.01
CA ASP A 52 37.53 42.05 16.23
C ASP A 52 36.66 41.52 17.38
N GLN A 53 37.12 40.44 18.03
CA GLN A 53 36.55 39.88 19.27
C GLN A 53 36.47 40.87 20.45
N HIS A 54 36.93 42.11 20.29
CA HIS A 54 36.93 43.16 21.32
C HIS A 54 35.83 44.22 21.14
N ASN A 55 35.01 44.17 20.10
CA ASN A 55 33.98 45.17 19.86
C ASN A 55 32.59 44.64 20.21
N GLN A 56 32.13 44.89 21.45
CA GLN A 56 30.82 44.46 21.94
C GLN A 56 29.63 45.11 21.20
N ASP A 57 29.90 46.18 20.45
CA ASP A 57 28.91 46.98 19.73
C ASP A 57 28.61 46.49 18.31
N ASN A 58 29.19 45.37 17.87
CA ASN A 58 28.95 44.86 16.52
C ASN A 58 27.49 44.44 16.32
N PHE A 59 26.81 45.07 15.37
CA PHE A 59 25.45 44.76 14.96
C PHE A 59 25.46 43.64 13.92
N THR A 60 25.05 42.44 14.31
CA THR A 60 25.06 41.26 13.43
C THR A 60 23.68 40.99 12.84
N LEU A 61 23.63 40.24 11.73
CA LEU A 61 22.36 39.82 11.13
C LEU A 61 21.49 39.08 12.15
N LYS A 62 22.11 38.24 12.99
CA LYS A 62 21.43 37.50 14.06
C LYS A 62 20.74 38.44 15.07
N LYS A 63 21.41 39.52 15.50
CA LYS A 63 20.80 40.53 16.39
C LYS A 63 19.60 41.20 15.71
N LEU A 64 19.72 41.57 14.43
CA LEU A 64 18.61 42.14 13.65
C LEU A 64 17.44 41.15 13.52
N GLN A 65 17.72 39.86 13.30
CA GLN A 65 16.70 38.83 13.20
C GLN A 65 15.92 38.65 14.50
N CYS A 66 16.62 38.57 15.64
CA CYS A 66 16.01 38.52 16.97
C CYS A 66 15.14 39.77 17.24
N LEU A 67 15.64 40.97 16.94
CA LEU A 67 14.91 42.22 17.13
C LEU A 67 13.58 42.22 16.35
N LEU A 68 13.61 41.80 15.08
CA LEU A 68 12.42 41.82 14.23
C LEU A 68 11.39 40.74 14.61
N TYR A 69 11.85 39.57 15.05
CA TYR A 69 10.98 38.43 15.33
C TYR A 69 10.52 38.34 16.79
N GLU A 70 11.42 38.53 17.75
CA GLU A 70 11.13 38.39 19.18
C GLU A 70 10.69 39.71 19.82
N ASP A 71 11.38 40.81 19.54
CA ASP A 71 11.10 42.10 20.20
C ASP A 71 9.93 42.85 19.56
N PHE A 72 9.95 43.01 18.22
CA PHE A 72 8.83 43.61 17.49
C PHE A 72 7.71 42.59 17.27
N GLY A 73 8.05 41.46 16.66
CA GLY A 73 7.14 40.34 16.41
C GLY A 73 5.89 40.69 15.60
N GLU A 74 4.98 39.71 15.50
CA GLU A 74 3.78 39.80 14.66
C GLU A 74 2.84 40.96 15.02
N ASN A 75 2.78 41.33 16.31
CA ASN A 75 1.86 42.36 16.80
C ASN A 75 2.28 43.77 16.37
N TYR A 76 3.57 44.07 16.40
CA TYR A 76 4.09 45.38 15.97
C TYR A 76 3.77 45.65 14.51
N PHE A 77 3.93 44.64 13.65
CA PHE A 77 3.64 44.75 12.21
C PHE A 77 2.17 44.54 11.85
N SER A 78 1.28 44.36 12.85
CA SER A 78 -0.12 44.01 12.60
C SER A 78 -0.24 42.83 11.61
N GLY A 79 0.55 41.76 11.83
CA GLY A 79 0.81 40.72 10.83
C GLY A 79 -0.44 40.14 10.17
N TYR A 80 -1.52 39.91 10.91
CA TYR A 80 -2.77 39.38 10.34
C TYR A 80 -3.53 40.39 9.45
N GLN A 81 -3.34 41.69 9.68
CA GLN A 81 -3.94 42.76 8.86
C GLN A 81 -3.07 43.07 7.63
N GLN A 82 -1.75 42.97 7.77
CA GLN A 82 -0.77 43.23 6.71
C GLN A 82 0.21 42.04 6.54
N PRO A 83 -0.27 40.86 6.12
CA PRO A 83 0.54 39.64 6.11
C PRO A 83 1.72 39.71 5.14
N PHE A 84 1.56 40.42 4.02
CA PHE A 84 2.64 40.61 3.05
C PHE A 84 3.77 41.48 3.59
N LEU A 85 3.46 42.48 4.43
CA LEU A 85 4.46 43.36 5.01
C LEU A 85 5.38 42.60 5.96
N TYR A 86 4.78 41.87 6.91
CA TYR A 86 5.55 41.09 7.88
C TYR A 86 6.32 39.95 7.19
N PHE A 87 5.71 39.29 6.21
CA PHE A 87 6.42 38.30 5.40
C PHE A 87 7.62 38.90 4.65
N GLN A 88 7.46 40.08 4.03
CA GLN A 88 8.55 40.77 3.34
C GLN A 88 9.69 41.10 4.31
N VAL A 89 9.39 41.60 5.51
CA VAL A 89 10.38 41.86 6.56
C VAL A 89 11.18 40.60 6.89
N LEU A 90 10.50 39.46 7.09
CA LEU A 90 11.16 38.20 7.43
C LEU A 90 12.00 37.64 6.27
N ILE A 91 11.48 37.67 5.04
CA ILE A 91 12.21 37.19 3.86
C ILE A 91 13.44 38.05 3.58
N LEU A 92 13.34 39.38 3.65
CA LEU A 92 14.46 40.29 3.39
C LEU A 92 15.55 40.19 4.46
N THR A 93 15.19 39.75 5.67
CA THR A 93 16.16 39.47 6.75
C THR A 93 16.60 38.00 6.82
N ALA A 94 16.32 37.22 5.77
CA ALA A 94 16.71 35.82 5.62
C ALA A 94 16.16 34.89 6.73
N GLN A 95 14.99 35.20 7.28
CA GLN A 95 14.27 34.37 8.25
C GLN A 95 13.21 33.50 7.55
N PHE A 96 13.66 32.67 6.62
CA PHE A 96 12.79 31.95 5.69
C PHE A 96 11.79 31.02 6.39
N GLU A 97 12.25 30.29 7.41
CA GLU A 97 11.47 29.29 8.14
C GLU A 97 10.31 29.94 8.89
N ALA A 98 10.59 31.04 9.59
CA ALA A 98 9.60 31.84 10.29
C ALA A 98 8.61 32.51 9.31
N ALA A 99 9.12 33.02 8.18
CA ALA A 99 8.29 33.66 7.16
C ALA A 99 7.27 32.69 6.55
N ILE A 100 7.72 31.48 6.18
CA ILE A 100 6.87 30.43 5.64
C ILE A 100 5.85 29.98 6.69
N GLU A 101 6.30 29.74 7.92
CA GLU A 101 5.40 29.29 8.96
C GLU A 101 4.29 30.32 9.24
N PHE A 102 4.64 31.60 9.34
CA PHE A 102 3.67 32.67 9.50
C PHE A 102 2.62 32.71 8.37
N ILE A 103 3.03 32.72 7.10
CA ILE A 103 2.08 32.73 5.97
C ILE A 103 1.26 31.43 5.93
N SER A 104 1.84 30.30 6.30
CA SER A 104 1.15 29.01 6.27
C SER A 104 -0.05 28.94 7.22
N ARG A 105 -0.07 29.75 8.29
CA ARG A 105 -1.22 29.86 9.21
C ARG A 105 -2.45 30.50 8.55
N ILE A 106 -2.28 31.26 7.47
CA ILE A 106 -3.36 31.93 6.76
C ILE A 106 -3.82 31.02 5.61
N ASP A 107 -4.98 30.38 5.77
CA ASP A 107 -5.47 29.37 4.82
C ASP A 107 -5.49 29.81 3.35
N LYS A 108 -5.86 31.08 3.08
CA LYS A 108 -5.89 31.63 1.72
C LYS A 108 -4.49 31.74 1.08
N LEU A 109 -3.45 31.84 1.90
CA LEU A 109 -2.07 32.01 1.47
C LEU A 109 -1.22 30.74 1.65
N LEU A 110 -1.77 29.69 2.25
CA LEU A 110 -1.08 28.42 2.48
C LEU A 110 -0.47 27.85 1.20
N CYS A 111 -1.16 27.91 0.06
CA CYS A 111 -0.60 27.46 -1.21
C CYS A 111 0.67 28.24 -1.56
N HIS A 112 0.69 29.56 -1.39
CA HIS A 112 1.87 30.40 -1.63
C HIS A 112 3.01 30.04 -0.68
N ALA A 113 2.73 29.86 0.62
CA ALA A 113 3.73 29.42 1.59
C ALA A 113 4.38 28.09 1.19
N VAL A 114 3.57 27.11 0.78
CA VAL A 114 4.05 25.80 0.33
C VAL A 114 4.95 25.94 -0.90
N HIS A 115 4.50 26.66 -1.94
CA HIS A 115 5.30 26.80 -3.16
C HIS A 115 6.59 27.59 -2.95
N VAL A 116 6.58 28.63 -2.09
CA VAL A 116 7.81 29.33 -1.69
C VAL A 116 8.74 28.37 -0.95
N ALA A 117 8.21 27.56 -0.02
CA ALA A 117 8.99 26.57 0.69
C ALA A 117 9.60 25.52 -0.26
N LEU A 118 8.86 25.08 -1.30
CA LEU A 118 9.39 24.16 -2.32
C LEU A 118 10.62 24.76 -3.03
N VAL A 119 10.54 26.03 -3.44
CA VAL A 119 11.64 26.72 -4.13
C VAL A 119 12.86 26.87 -3.21
N LEU A 120 12.64 27.28 -1.96
CA LEU A 120 13.72 27.43 -0.98
C LEU A 120 14.34 26.09 -0.59
N TYR A 121 13.54 25.02 -0.52
CA TYR A 121 14.01 23.65 -0.28
C TYR A 121 14.92 23.16 -1.40
N GLU A 122 14.49 23.23 -2.66
CA GLU A 122 15.31 22.80 -3.81
C GLU A 122 16.57 23.67 -3.99
N SER A 123 16.54 24.92 -3.49
CA SER A 123 17.71 25.81 -3.46
C SER A 123 18.66 25.54 -2.27
N ASN A 124 18.35 24.57 -1.40
CA ASN A 124 19.09 24.27 -0.16
C ASN A 124 19.20 25.47 0.81
N MET A 125 18.18 26.33 0.84
CA MET A 125 18.14 27.52 1.71
C MET A 125 17.29 27.33 2.97
N LEU A 126 16.65 26.16 3.15
CA LEU A 126 15.85 25.86 4.34
C LEU A 126 16.61 25.02 5.36
N LEU A 127 16.57 25.46 6.61
CA LEU A 127 17.02 24.70 7.75
C LEU A 127 15.94 23.71 8.18
N LEU A 128 16.28 22.42 8.09
CA LEU A 128 15.40 21.33 8.51
C LEU A 128 15.66 20.91 9.96
N PRO A 129 14.63 20.44 10.68
CA PRO A 129 14.80 19.83 11.99
C PRO A 129 15.52 18.48 11.88
N GLN A 130 16.21 18.07 12.95
CA GLN A 130 16.84 16.75 13.02
C GLN A 130 15.82 15.60 12.97
N THR A 131 14.59 15.85 13.42
CA THR A 131 13.52 14.85 13.53
C THR A 131 12.25 15.32 12.82
N ASN A 132 11.69 14.45 11.97
CA ASN A 132 10.47 14.75 11.21
C ASN A 132 9.19 14.82 12.07
N GLN A 133 9.26 14.38 13.33
CA GLN A 133 8.15 14.48 14.32
C GLN A 133 8.04 15.85 14.99
N ALA A 134 8.96 16.77 14.66
CA ALA A 134 8.96 18.14 15.18
C ALA A 134 7.65 18.90 14.89
N GLN A 135 7.41 19.96 15.66
CA GLN A 135 6.42 20.98 15.31
C GLN A 135 6.78 21.64 13.98
N LEU A 136 5.86 22.43 13.41
CA LEU A 136 6.09 23.08 12.12
C LEU A 136 7.31 23.99 12.15
N LEU A 137 7.51 24.74 13.23
CA LEU A 137 8.70 25.55 13.50
C LEU A 137 9.34 25.08 14.81
N THR A 138 10.65 24.89 14.81
CA THR A 138 11.39 24.46 16.01
C THR A 138 12.73 25.17 16.16
N THR A 139 13.22 25.20 17.39
CA THR A 139 14.56 25.65 17.76
C THR A 139 15.37 24.45 18.24
N ASP A 140 16.59 24.28 17.75
CA ASP A 140 17.52 23.30 18.31
C ASP A 140 18.22 23.90 19.54
N SER A 141 18.50 23.11 20.57
CA SER A 141 19.25 23.55 21.75
C SER A 141 20.73 23.79 21.46
N SER A 142 21.22 23.22 20.35
CA SER A 142 22.57 23.44 19.83
C SER A 142 22.68 24.67 18.94
N ASP A 143 21.55 25.24 18.51
CA ASP A 143 21.54 26.47 17.72
C ASP A 143 21.78 27.66 18.66
N ASP A 144 22.79 28.47 18.33
CA ASP A 144 23.08 29.69 19.07
C ASP A 144 22.08 30.78 18.63
N GLY A 145 21.14 31.14 19.50
CA GLY A 145 20.13 32.20 19.32
C GLY A 145 19.04 31.93 18.28
N CYS A 146 18.29 32.97 17.91
CA CYS A 146 16.95 32.97 17.26
C CYS A 146 16.75 32.19 15.94
N MET A 147 17.71 31.35 15.51
CA MET A 147 17.55 30.43 14.41
C MET A 147 16.34 29.52 14.62
N ARG A 148 15.60 29.31 13.53
CA ARG A 148 14.42 28.45 13.49
C ARG A 148 14.58 27.46 12.35
N ARG A 149 14.00 26.28 12.55
CA ARG A 149 14.01 25.17 11.60
C ARG A 149 12.57 24.84 11.21
N LEU A 150 12.32 24.70 9.91
CA LEU A 150 11.00 24.41 9.37
C LEU A 150 10.87 22.91 9.13
N ASN A 151 9.83 22.29 9.69
CA ASN A 151 9.47 20.92 9.35
C ASN A 151 8.77 20.89 7.98
N PHE A 152 9.59 20.86 6.93
CA PHE A 152 9.14 20.86 5.53
C PHE A 152 8.23 19.66 5.21
N ALA A 153 8.58 18.45 5.69
CA ALA A 153 7.76 17.26 5.49
C ALA A 153 6.35 17.42 6.09
N ARG A 154 6.25 18.02 7.28
CA ARG A 154 4.97 18.32 7.92
C ARG A 154 4.18 19.39 7.16
N LEU A 155 4.83 20.43 6.64
CA LEU A 155 4.15 21.46 5.83
C LEU A 155 3.51 20.84 4.58
N ILE A 156 4.27 20.01 3.87
CA ILE A 156 3.78 19.33 2.66
C ILE A 156 2.63 18.38 2.98
N THR A 157 2.77 17.52 3.99
CA THR A 157 1.71 16.56 4.36
C THR A 157 0.44 17.24 4.88
N LEU A 158 0.54 18.36 5.62
CA LEU A 158 -0.62 19.15 6.03
C LEU A 158 -1.34 19.79 4.83
N TYR A 159 -0.61 20.20 3.81
CA TYR A 159 -1.17 20.77 2.61
C TYR A 159 -1.86 19.71 1.73
N THR A 160 -1.19 18.58 1.48
CA THR A 160 -1.74 17.49 0.63
C THR A 160 -2.97 16.85 1.25
N ARG A 161 -3.05 16.75 2.58
CA ARG A 161 -4.24 16.24 3.30
C ARG A 161 -5.56 16.90 2.90
N LYS A 162 -5.52 18.14 2.38
CA LYS A 162 -6.73 18.85 1.93
C LYS A 162 -7.33 18.27 0.64
N PHE A 163 -6.55 17.55 -0.16
CA PHE A 163 -6.96 17.05 -1.48
C PHE A 163 -6.43 15.66 -1.85
N GLU A 164 -5.65 14.98 -0.99
CA GLU A 164 -5.07 13.68 -1.32
C GLU A 164 -6.11 12.57 -1.56
N SER A 165 -7.32 12.72 -0.99
CA SER A 165 -8.45 11.82 -1.23
C SER A 165 -9.20 12.10 -2.53
N THR A 166 -9.13 13.32 -3.07
CA THR A 166 -9.79 13.71 -4.33
C THR A 166 -8.84 13.65 -5.51
N ASP A 167 -7.59 14.05 -5.30
CA ASP A 167 -6.57 14.28 -6.31
C ASP A 167 -5.23 13.64 -5.89
N ALA A 168 -5.26 12.30 -5.71
CA ALA A 168 -4.10 11.52 -5.27
C ALA A 168 -2.86 11.71 -6.18
N ARG A 169 -3.07 11.91 -7.49
CA ARG A 169 -2.00 12.17 -8.46
C ARG A 169 -1.28 13.49 -8.20
N GLU A 170 -2.00 14.52 -7.79
CA GLU A 170 -1.39 15.81 -7.47
C GLU A 170 -0.64 15.70 -6.13
N ALA A 171 -1.23 15.05 -5.12
CA ALA A 171 -0.58 14.83 -3.83
C ALA A 171 0.77 14.09 -3.98
N LEU A 172 0.81 13.10 -4.86
CA LEU A 172 2.02 12.37 -5.20
C LEU A 172 3.15 13.27 -5.74
N GLN A 173 2.82 14.30 -6.54
CA GLN A 173 3.83 15.25 -7.04
C GLN A 173 4.45 16.08 -5.91
N TYR A 174 3.66 16.45 -4.91
CA TYR A 174 4.18 17.13 -3.72
C TYR A 174 5.07 16.21 -2.88
N PHE A 175 4.69 14.94 -2.71
CA PHE A 175 5.51 13.99 -1.97
C PHE A 175 6.87 13.71 -2.62
N TYR A 176 7.00 13.88 -3.95
CA TYR A 176 8.29 13.71 -4.63
C TYR A 176 9.37 14.70 -4.13
N PHE A 177 9.00 15.87 -3.61
CA PHE A 177 9.94 16.79 -2.97
C PHE A 177 10.49 16.26 -1.64
N LEU A 178 9.93 15.18 -1.08
CA LEU A 178 10.37 14.55 0.16
C LEU A 178 11.32 13.36 -0.07
N ARG A 179 11.75 13.13 -1.33
CA ARG A 179 12.58 11.98 -1.75
C ARG A 179 13.93 11.88 -1.05
N ASP A 180 14.51 13.01 -0.65
CA ASP A 180 15.84 13.07 -0.03
C ASP A 180 15.77 13.00 1.51
N LEU A 181 14.56 13.06 2.07
CA LEU A 181 14.31 12.96 3.50
C LEU A 181 14.19 11.51 3.94
N LYS A 182 14.75 11.21 5.11
CA LYS A 182 14.64 9.90 5.75
C LYS A 182 13.81 10.00 7.01
N THR A 183 13.06 8.95 7.31
CA THR A 183 12.37 8.76 8.59
C THR A 183 13.40 8.53 9.69
N ALA A 184 12.96 8.60 10.96
CA ALA A 184 13.83 8.26 12.10
C ALA A 184 14.37 6.82 12.05
N GLN A 185 13.72 5.94 11.28
CA GLN A 185 14.13 4.55 11.05
C GLN A 185 15.08 4.39 9.85
N GLY A 186 15.40 5.48 9.15
CA GLY A 186 16.27 5.49 7.98
C GLY A 186 15.57 5.17 6.65
N GLU A 187 14.25 4.92 6.68
CA GLU A 187 13.45 4.70 5.48
C GLU A 187 13.24 6.00 4.70
N ASN A 188 13.06 5.91 3.40
CA ASN A 188 12.82 7.09 2.57
C ASN A 188 11.39 7.62 2.83
N PHE A 189 11.29 8.89 3.25
CA PHE A 189 10.02 9.50 3.66
C PHE A 189 9.00 9.55 2.51
N PHE A 190 9.46 9.78 1.28
CA PHE A 190 8.61 9.71 0.09
C PHE A 190 7.97 8.33 -0.04
N MET A 191 8.70 7.24 0.19
CA MET A 191 8.15 5.89 0.07
C MET A 191 7.06 5.63 1.12
N SER A 192 7.28 6.08 2.36
CA SER A 192 6.28 5.99 3.43
C SER A 192 5.00 6.77 3.09
N CYS A 193 5.13 8.02 2.60
CA CYS A 193 3.97 8.82 2.18
C CYS A 193 3.22 8.21 1.01
N VAL A 194 3.92 7.62 0.03
CA VAL A 194 3.27 6.92 -1.08
C VAL A 194 2.53 5.67 -0.58
N SER A 195 3.10 4.92 0.36
CA SER A 195 2.43 3.77 0.96
C SER A 195 1.14 4.17 1.67
N GLU A 196 1.18 5.20 2.51
CA GLU A 196 -0.01 5.74 3.18
C GLU A 196 -1.06 6.22 2.16
N LEU A 197 -0.66 7.03 1.17
CA LEU A 197 -1.55 7.55 0.13
C LEU A 197 -2.27 6.43 -0.63
N VAL A 198 -1.54 5.40 -1.06
CA VAL A 198 -2.11 4.29 -1.83
C VAL A 198 -3.08 3.48 -0.97
N LEU A 199 -2.76 3.25 0.30
CA LEU A 199 -3.60 2.47 1.21
C LEU A 199 -4.89 3.21 1.59
N ASP A 200 -4.83 4.54 1.72
CA ASP A 200 -5.97 5.35 2.12
C ASP A 200 -6.92 5.62 0.94
N THR A 201 -6.37 5.91 -0.24
CA THR A 201 -7.15 6.17 -1.46
C THR A 201 -7.64 4.89 -2.13
N ARG A 202 -6.93 3.78 -1.95
CA ARG A 202 -7.13 2.50 -2.65
C ARG A 202 -7.02 2.62 -4.18
N GLU A 203 -6.41 3.68 -4.70
CA GLU A 203 -6.20 3.88 -6.14
C GLU A 203 -4.94 3.18 -6.65
N PHE A 204 -4.77 1.89 -6.33
CA PHE A 204 -3.58 1.10 -6.65
C PHE A 204 -3.22 1.14 -8.15
N GLU A 205 -4.21 0.93 -9.03
CA GLU A 205 -3.99 0.90 -10.48
C GLU A 205 -3.57 2.27 -11.03
N MET A 206 -4.13 3.36 -10.51
CA MET A 206 -3.81 4.72 -10.99
C MET A 206 -2.42 5.14 -10.53
N LEU A 207 -2.09 4.86 -9.27
CA LEU A 207 -0.84 5.32 -8.67
C LEU A 207 0.33 4.42 -9.05
N LEU A 208 0.21 3.10 -8.89
CA LEU A 208 1.32 2.15 -9.05
C LEU A 208 1.37 1.51 -10.45
N GLY A 209 0.23 1.48 -11.14
CA GLY A 209 0.08 0.85 -12.45
C GLY A 209 -0.60 -0.51 -12.36
N LYS A 210 -0.72 -1.17 -13.51
CA LYS A 210 -1.43 -2.46 -13.66
C LYS A 210 -0.66 -3.36 -14.61
N ILE A 211 -0.72 -4.67 -14.38
CA ILE A 211 -0.27 -5.66 -15.37
C ILE A 211 -1.41 -5.98 -16.32
N GLU A 212 -1.16 -5.80 -17.61
CA GLU A 212 -2.09 -6.16 -18.69
C GLU A 212 -2.04 -7.66 -18.98
N ARG A 213 -2.98 -8.16 -19.79
CA ARG A 213 -3.10 -9.61 -20.10
C ARG A 213 -1.86 -10.17 -20.82
N ASP A 214 -1.15 -9.33 -21.56
CA ASP A 214 0.11 -9.69 -22.22
C ASP A 214 1.31 -9.76 -21.25
N GLY A 215 1.10 -9.39 -19.98
CA GLY A 215 2.12 -9.31 -18.95
C GLY A 215 2.97 -8.05 -19.00
N THR A 216 2.61 -7.07 -19.84
CA THR A 216 3.24 -5.75 -19.82
C THR A 216 2.68 -4.92 -18.66
N LYS A 217 3.55 -4.13 -18.02
CA LYS A 217 3.12 -3.17 -17.01
C LYS A 217 2.62 -1.91 -17.70
N ARG A 218 1.34 -1.59 -17.54
CA ARG A 218 0.82 -0.25 -17.77
C ARG A 218 1.34 0.68 -16.65
N PRO A 219 2.05 1.76 -17.00
CA PRO A 219 2.66 2.64 -16.01
C PRO A 219 1.59 3.39 -15.19
N GLY A 220 1.85 3.52 -13.90
CA GLY A 220 1.09 4.34 -12.97
C GLY A 220 1.64 5.77 -12.86
N ALA A 221 1.01 6.57 -12.01
CA ALA A 221 1.48 7.93 -11.72
C ALA A 221 2.90 7.96 -11.13
N ILE A 222 3.30 6.94 -10.34
CA ILE A 222 4.64 6.88 -9.75
C ILE A 222 5.75 6.68 -10.78
N ASP A 223 5.44 6.06 -11.93
CA ASP A 223 6.44 5.75 -12.96
C ASP A 223 6.93 7.02 -13.69
N LYS A 224 6.26 8.17 -13.48
CA LYS A 224 6.74 9.47 -13.96
C LYS A 224 7.98 9.96 -13.22
N PHE A 225 8.16 9.53 -11.98
CA PHE A 225 9.32 9.85 -11.17
C PHE A 225 10.41 8.82 -11.49
N HIS A 226 11.57 9.27 -11.99
CA HIS A 226 12.67 8.40 -12.42
C HIS A 226 13.42 7.78 -11.22
N GLY A 227 12.69 7.10 -10.33
CA GLY A 227 13.21 6.50 -9.09
C GLY A 227 13.05 4.97 -9.04
N ASP A 228 13.38 4.39 -7.88
CA ASP A 228 13.25 2.95 -7.60
C ASP A 228 11.78 2.53 -7.42
N THR A 229 10.96 2.67 -8.46
CA THR A 229 9.53 2.30 -8.49
C THR A 229 9.29 0.88 -7.96
N HIS A 230 10.16 -0.07 -8.29
CA HIS A 230 10.06 -1.45 -7.81
C HIS A 230 10.16 -1.57 -6.29
N LYS A 231 11.03 -0.78 -5.63
CA LYS A 231 11.15 -0.79 -4.16
C LYS A 231 9.91 -0.19 -3.51
N ILE A 232 9.34 0.84 -4.11
CA ILE A 232 8.09 1.46 -3.64
C ILE A 232 6.96 0.44 -3.70
N ILE A 233 6.76 -0.21 -4.85
CA ILE A 233 5.70 -1.21 -5.01
C ILE A 233 5.89 -2.36 -4.02
N ASP A 234 7.12 -2.81 -3.78
CA ASP A 234 7.40 -3.85 -2.78
C ASP A 234 7.07 -3.40 -1.34
N LEU A 235 7.37 -2.15 -0.99
CA LEU A 235 7.01 -1.60 0.32
C LEU A 235 5.49 -1.55 0.49
N VAL A 236 4.79 -0.97 -0.51
CA VAL A 236 3.32 -0.88 -0.47
C VAL A 236 2.68 -2.27 -0.43
N ALA A 237 3.23 -3.25 -1.14
CA ALA A 237 2.74 -4.63 -1.10
C ALA A 237 2.84 -5.24 0.31
N LYS A 238 3.98 -5.05 1.01
CA LYS A 238 4.18 -5.51 2.39
C LYS A 238 3.23 -4.82 3.37
N ASP A 239 3.06 -3.51 3.25
CA ASP A 239 2.16 -2.75 4.11
C ASP A 239 0.69 -3.14 3.87
N THR A 240 0.33 -3.41 2.61
CA THR A 240 -1.00 -3.91 2.22
C THR A 240 -1.26 -5.31 2.80
N GLU A 241 -0.27 -6.19 2.76
CA GLU A 241 -0.32 -7.52 3.39
C GLU A 241 -0.44 -7.40 4.92
N ALA A 242 0.33 -6.52 5.55
CA ALA A 242 0.28 -6.27 7.00
C ALA A 242 -1.07 -5.71 7.46
N LYS A 243 -1.75 -4.91 6.63
CA LYS A 243 -3.14 -4.46 6.86
C LYS A 243 -4.20 -5.55 6.63
N GLY A 244 -3.82 -6.73 6.13
CA GLY A 244 -4.72 -7.86 5.89
C GLY A 244 -5.48 -7.79 4.55
N LEU A 245 -5.11 -6.88 3.65
CA LEU A 245 -5.73 -6.72 2.33
C LEU A 245 -5.07 -7.67 1.30
N PHE A 246 -5.26 -8.97 1.49
CA PHE A 246 -4.53 -9.99 0.73
C PHE A 246 -4.81 -9.99 -0.78
N GLU A 247 -6.04 -9.73 -1.23
CA GLU A 247 -6.38 -9.68 -2.66
C GLU A 247 -5.59 -8.57 -3.40
N ASP A 248 -5.49 -7.39 -2.79
CA ASP A 248 -4.74 -6.27 -3.35
C ASP A 248 -3.23 -6.50 -3.24
N ALA A 249 -2.76 -7.07 -2.12
CA ALA A 249 -1.35 -7.45 -1.96
C ALA A 249 -0.90 -8.42 -3.06
N VAL A 250 -1.73 -9.38 -3.49
CA VAL A 250 -1.43 -10.27 -4.61
C VAL A 250 -1.18 -9.48 -5.89
N ARG A 251 -2.04 -8.49 -6.21
CA ARG A 251 -1.88 -7.65 -7.40
C ARG A 251 -0.60 -6.82 -7.35
N LEU A 252 -0.25 -6.31 -6.16
CA LEU A 252 0.97 -5.52 -5.97
C LEU A 252 2.24 -6.37 -6.04
N TYR A 253 2.23 -7.58 -5.48
CA TYR A 253 3.35 -8.50 -5.61
C TYR A 253 3.54 -9.00 -7.05
N ASP A 254 2.45 -9.18 -7.80
CA ASP A 254 2.49 -9.45 -9.24
C ASP A 254 3.14 -8.27 -9.98
N LEU A 255 2.72 -7.03 -9.67
CA LEU A 255 3.32 -5.80 -10.20
C LEU A 255 4.81 -5.67 -9.87
N ALA A 256 5.23 -6.12 -8.68
CA ALA A 256 6.62 -6.16 -8.24
C ALA A 256 7.43 -7.34 -8.81
N LYS A 257 6.82 -8.21 -9.64
CA LYS A 257 7.40 -9.46 -10.18
C LYS A 257 7.87 -10.44 -9.09
N LYS A 258 7.22 -10.46 -7.93
CA LYS A 258 7.50 -11.40 -6.83
C LYS A 258 6.59 -12.61 -6.90
N HIS A 259 6.82 -13.47 -7.90
CA HIS A 259 5.90 -14.58 -8.18
C HIS A 259 5.74 -15.56 -7.02
N ASP A 260 6.81 -15.81 -6.23
CA ASP A 260 6.75 -16.66 -5.05
C ASP A 260 5.69 -16.22 -4.03
N LYS A 261 5.65 -14.91 -3.74
CA LYS A 261 4.69 -14.33 -2.79
C LYS A 261 3.28 -14.30 -3.35
N VAL A 262 3.14 -14.05 -4.65
CA VAL A 262 1.85 -14.16 -5.36
C VAL A 262 1.27 -15.57 -5.20
N LEU A 263 2.07 -16.61 -5.48
CA LEU A 263 1.63 -18.00 -5.38
C LEU A 263 1.33 -18.40 -3.93
N GLU A 264 2.17 -18.00 -2.97
CA GLU A 264 1.94 -18.27 -1.55
C GLU A 264 0.59 -17.69 -1.07
N LEU A 265 0.32 -16.41 -1.36
CA LEU A 265 -0.91 -15.75 -0.95
C LEU A 265 -2.14 -16.30 -1.69
N LEU A 266 -2.03 -16.55 -3.00
CA LEU A 266 -3.13 -17.15 -3.76
C LEU A 266 -3.46 -18.55 -3.26
N ASN A 267 -2.48 -19.40 -2.94
CA ASN A 267 -2.75 -20.74 -2.40
C ASN A 267 -3.53 -20.66 -1.07
N LYS A 268 -3.16 -19.71 -0.19
CA LYS A 268 -3.87 -19.47 1.07
C LYS A 268 -5.29 -18.94 0.87
N LEU A 269 -5.50 -18.04 -0.10
CA LEU A 269 -6.82 -17.48 -0.41
C LEU A 269 -7.72 -18.50 -1.10
N LEU A 270 -7.20 -19.21 -2.10
CA LEU A 270 -7.93 -20.22 -2.86
C LEU A 270 -8.36 -21.37 -1.96
N SER A 271 -7.48 -21.90 -1.11
CA SER A 271 -7.82 -23.02 -0.22
C SER A 271 -9.02 -22.75 0.71
N GLN A 272 -9.33 -21.49 1.00
CA GLN A 272 -10.49 -21.10 1.82
C GLN A 272 -11.81 -21.07 1.04
N VAL A 273 -11.76 -20.89 -0.29
CA VAL A 273 -12.93 -20.71 -1.15
C VAL A 273 -13.17 -21.86 -2.13
N VAL A 274 -12.21 -22.78 -2.30
CA VAL A 274 -12.21 -23.85 -3.30
C VAL A 274 -13.43 -24.78 -3.24
N SER A 275 -14.05 -25.01 -2.08
CA SER A 275 -15.23 -25.87 -1.95
C SER A 275 -16.57 -25.14 -2.07
N GLN A 276 -16.58 -23.81 -1.98
CA GLN A 276 -17.80 -23.00 -1.98
C GLN A 276 -18.49 -23.01 -3.35
N ALA A 277 -19.82 -22.85 -3.39
CA ALA A 277 -20.54 -22.74 -4.65
C ALA A 277 -20.24 -21.41 -5.36
N SER A 278 -20.15 -21.45 -6.68
CA SER A 278 -19.95 -20.27 -7.51
C SER A 278 -21.25 -19.45 -7.55
N SER A 279 -21.22 -18.25 -6.98
CA SER A 279 -22.27 -17.24 -7.15
C SER A 279 -21.69 -15.97 -7.77
N THR A 280 -22.50 -15.31 -8.60
CA THR A 280 -22.09 -14.11 -9.35
C THR A 280 -21.65 -13.01 -8.38
N GLN A 281 -20.46 -12.44 -8.60
CA GLN A 281 -19.82 -11.43 -7.72
C GLN A 281 -19.36 -11.92 -6.34
N SER A 282 -19.40 -13.24 -6.08
CA SER A 282 -18.81 -13.78 -4.84
C SER A 282 -17.30 -13.55 -4.77
N SER A 283 -16.76 -13.59 -3.55
CA SER A 283 -15.31 -13.57 -3.35
C SER A 283 -14.61 -14.71 -4.10
N ARG A 284 -15.28 -15.88 -4.23
CA ARG A 284 -14.79 -17.01 -5.03
C ARG A 284 -14.64 -16.63 -6.51
N ASP A 285 -15.64 -16.00 -7.11
CA ASP A 285 -15.63 -15.62 -8.54
C ASP A 285 -14.53 -14.59 -8.85
N ARG A 286 -14.34 -13.61 -7.95
CA ARG A 286 -13.23 -12.63 -8.06
C ARG A 286 -11.86 -13.29 -7.94
N LEU A 287 -11.66 -14.14 -6.93
CA LEU A 287 -10.41 -14.87 -6.71
C LEU A 287 -10.11 -15.84 -7.85
N ARG A 288 -11.14 -16.54 -8.36
CA ARG A 288 -11.05 -17.40 -9.53
C ARG A 288 -10.54 -16.60 -10.73
N SER A 289 -11.22 -15.50 -11.07
CA SER A 289 -10.84 -14.65 -12.21
C SER A 289 -9.40 -14.14 -12.09
N LEU A 290 -8.99 -13.71 -10.89
CA LEU A 290 -7.61 -13.28 -10.61
C LEU A 290 -6.61 -14.42 -10.80
N ALA A 291 -6.88 -15.59 -10.23
CA ALA A 291 -5.98 -16.74 -10.28
C ALA A 291 -5.84 -17.30 -11.70
N PHE A 292 -6.93 -17.39 -12.47
CA PHE A 292 -6.88 -17.80 -13.88
C PHE A 292 -6.05 -16.82 -14.72
N GLY A 293 -6.25 -15.51 -14.54
CA GLY A 293 -5.46 -14.50 -15.26
C GLY A 293 -3.96 -14.58 -14.95
N ILE A 294 -3.58 -14.85 -13.70
CA ILE A 294 -2.18 -15.04 -13.30
C ILE A 294 -1.63 -16.37 -13.85
N ALA A 295 -2.42 -17.44 -13.81
CA ALA A 295 -2.04 -18.76 -14.31
C ALA A 295 -1.72 -18.75 -15.82
N GLU A 296 -2.54 -18.08 -16.62
CA GLU A 296 -2.30 -17.93 -18.07
C GLU A 296 -0.97 -17.23 -18.33
N ARG A 297 -0.70 -16.12 -17.63
CA ARG A 297 0.56 -15.36 -17.78
C ARG A 297 1.77 -16.18 -17.35
N TYR A 298 1.70 -16.82 -16.18
CA TYR A 298 2.83 -17.61 -15.65
C TYR A 298 3.11 -18.86 -16.48
N ARG A 299 2.10 -19.47 -17.12
CA ARG A 299 2.31 -20.56 -18.08
C ARG A 299 3.00 -20.09 -19.36
N ALA A 300 2.68 -18.89 -19.84
CA ALA A 300 3.27 -18.33 -21.06
C ALA A 300 4.71 -17.84 -20.86
N GLN A 301 5.00 -17.22 -19.70
CA GLN A 301 6.28 -16.56 -19.43
C GLN A 301 7.26 -17.43 -18.64
N GLY A 302 6.79 -18.52 -18.03
CA GLY A 302 7.53 -19.32 -17.07
C GLY A 302 7.45 -18.72 -15.67
N ALA A 303 6.95 -19.48 -14.70
CA ALA A 303 6.89 -19.03 -13.32
C ALA A 303 8.30 -19.05 -12.69
N GLU A 304 8.90 -17.89 -12.47
CA GLU A 304 10.11 -17.76 -11.63
C GLU A 304 9.70 -17.93 -10.17
N GLY A 305 9.71 -19.16 -9.65
CA GLY A 305 9.36 -19.41 -8.25
C GLY A 305 9.50 -20.86 -7.79
N ASN A 306 9.17 -21.10 -6.53
CA ASN A 306 9.20 -22.40 -5.89
C ASN A 306 8.21 -23.35 -6.58
N LEU A 307 8.76 -24.42 -7.16
CA LEU A 307 8.02 -25.45 -7.87
C LEU A 307 6.91 -26.09 -7.01
N SER A 308 7.11 -26.17 -5.69
CA SER A 308 6.09 -26.66 -4.75
C SER A 308 4.86 -25.73 -4.67
N ASN A 309 5.08 -24.41 -4.60
CA ASN A 309 3.98 -23.44 -4.56
C ASN A 309 3.25 -23.38 -5.90
N ALA A 310 3.99 -23.44 -7.01
CA ALA A 310 3.42 -23.47 -8.35
C ALA A 310 2.58 -24.74 -8.60
N SER A 311 3.09 -25.91 -8.24
CA SER A 311 2.34 -27.18 -8.37
C SER A 311 1.07 -27.18 -7.50
N THR A 312 1.15 -26.64 -6.28
CA THR A 312 -0.01 -26.47 -5.40
C THR A 312 -1.04 -25.52 -5.99
N PHE A 313 -0.59 -24.42 -6.59
CA PHE A 313 -1.46 -23.44 -7.24
C PHE A 313 -2.24 -24.04 -8.42
N PHE A 314 -1.55 -24.74 -9.32
CA PHE A 314 -2.23 -25.41 -10.44
C PHE A 314 -3.17 -26.52 -9.96
N LEU A 315 -2.79 -27.27 -8.93
CA LEU A 315 -3.68 -28.26 -8.32
C LEU A 315 -4.94 -27.63 -7.73
N LEU A 316 -4.84 -26.47 -7.07
CA LEU A 316 -5.98 -25.73 -6.55
C LEU A 316 -6.88 -25.16 -7.66
N LEU A 317 -6.32 -24.80 -8.82
CA LEU A 317 -7.09 -24.38 -10.00
C LEU A 317 -7.86 -25.54 -10.63
N ASP A 318 -7.23 -26.71 -10.72
CA ASP A 318 -7.90 -27.92 -11.20
C ASP A 318 -9.01 -28.34 -10.21
N LEU A 319 -8.79 -28.17 -8.90
CA LEU A 319 -9.82 -28.37 -7.87
C LEU A 319 -10.96 -27.36 -7.97
N LEU A 320 -10.70 -26.09 -8.31
CA LEU A 320 -11.77 -25.13 -8.60
C LEU A 320 -12.67 -25.64 -9.73
N THR A 321 -12.04 -26.09 -10.83
CA THR A 321 -12.74 -26.65 -11.99
C THR A 321 -13.59 -27.88 -11.59
N PHE A 322 -13.04 -28.76 -10.74
CA PHE A 322 -13.79 -29.89 -10.17
C PHE A 322 -15.03 -29.45 -9.39
N PHE A 323 -14.89 -28.48 -8.48
CA PHE A 323 -16.02 -27.99 -7.68
C PHE A 323 -17.04 -27.23 -8.52
N ASP A 324 -16.62 -26.53 -9.57
CA ASP A 324 -17.55 -25.90 -10.52
C ASP A 324 -18.40 -26.95 -11.24
N CYS A 325 -17.77 -27.99 -11.81
CA CYS A 325 -18.51 -29.11 -12.42
C CYS A 325 -19.45 -29.82 -11.42
N PHE A 326 -19.02 -29.95 -10.16
CA PHE A 326 -19.84 -30.54 -9.10
C PHE A 326 -21.09 -29.70 -8.79
N HIS A 327 -20.92 -28.39 -8.62
CA HIS A 327 -22.03 -27.48 -8.30
C HIS A 327 -22.96 -27.26 -9.49
N ASP A 328 -22.45 -27.31 -10.73
CA ASP A 328 -23.23 -27.24 -11.97
C ASP A 328 -24.02 -28.53 -12.27
N GLY A 329 -23.80 -29.60 -11.50
CA GLY A 329 -24.47 -30.89 -11.67
C GLY A 329 -23.86 -31.80 -12.74
N ASN A 330 -22.74 -31.42 -13.35
CA ASN A 330 -21.97 -32.21 -14.32
C ASN A 330 -21.11 -33.27 -13.61
N MET A 331 -21.80 -34.27 -13.05
CA MET A 331 -21.19 -35.28 -12.17
C MET A 331 -20.14 -36.16 -12.88
N ASP A 332 -20.34 -36.49 -14.15
CA ASP A 332 -19.41 -37.35 -14.91
C ASP A 332 -18.10 -36.63 -15.27
N GLU A 333 -18.20 -35.33 -15.59
CA GLU A 333 -17.03 -34.48 -15.84
C GLU A 333 -16.25 -34.26 -14.55
N ALA A 334 -16.94 -33.96 -13.43
CA ALA A 334 -16.32 -33.83 -12.11
C ALA A 334 -15.58 -35.12 -11.70
N LEU A 335 -16.17 -36.30 -11.95
CA LEU A 335 -15.52 -37.57 -11.66
C LEU A 335 -14.29 -37.83 -12.57
N THR A 336 -14.31 -37.32 -13.79
CA THR A 336 -13.17 -37.42 -14.71
C THR A 336 -12.01 -36.53 -14.24
N VAL A 337 -12.30 -35.30 -13.82
CA VAL A 337 -11.30 -34.39 -13.25
C VAL A 337 -10.67 -34.98 -11.99
N ILE A 338 -11.45 -35.49 -11.04
CA ILE A 338 -10.87 -36.08 -9.81
C ILE A 338 -10.03 -37.34 -10.08
N LYS A 339 -10.40 -38.13 -11.10
CA LYS A 339 -9.60 -39.28 -11.58
C LYS A 339 -8.26 -38.82 -12.16
N GLN A 340 -8.23 -37.72 -12.90
CA GLN A 340 -7.00 -37.15 -13.46
C GLN A 340 -6.10 -36.54 -12.38
N LEU A 341 -6.70 -35.88 -11.39
CA LEU A 341 -5.99 -35.27 -10.27
C LEU A 341 -5.25 -36.28 -9.39
N GLN A 342 -5.67 -37.56 -9.41
CA GLN A 342 -4.99 -38.64 -8.69
C GLN A 342 -4.82 -38.38 -7.18
N LEU A 343 -5.68 -37.54 -6.59
CA LEU A 343 -5.63 -37.18 -5.17
C LEU A 343 -6.24 -38.27 -4.28
N LEU A 344 -7.31 -38.92 -4.75
CA LEU A 344 -8.07 -39.89 -3.99
C LEU A 344 -7.85 -41.33 -4.48
N PRO A 345 -7.86 -42.32 -3.57
CA PRO A 345 -7.87 -43.72 -3.98
C PRO A 345 -9.29 -44.14 -4.37
N LEU A 346 -9.48 -44.45 -5.66
CA LEU A 346 -10.73 -45.00 -6.19
C LEU A 346 -10.75 -46.54 -6.20
N ALA A 347 -9.70 -47.17 -5.66
CA ALA A 347 -9.58 -48.61 -5.53
C ALA A 347 -8.90 -48.94 -4.19
N GLU A 348 -9.31 -50.03 -3.55
CA GLU A 348 -8.82 -50.43 -2.22
C GLU A 348 -7.29 -50.63 -2.19
N ASN A 349 -6.70 -51.15 -3.27
CA ASN A 349 -5.26 -51.38 -3.40
C ASN A 349 -4.43 -50.07 -3.46
N ALA A 350 -5.03 -48.95 -3.83
CA ALA A 350 -4.36 -47.66 -3.96
C ALA A 350 -4.36 -46.85 -2.65
N VAL A 351 -5.10 -47.30 -1.62
CA VAL A 351 -5.32 -46.54 -0.38
C VAL A 351 -4.01 -46.24 0.32
N GLU A 352 -3.18 -47.25 0.60
CA GLU A 352 -1.91 -47.07 1.33
C GLU A 352 -0.94 -46.13 0.60
N THR A 353 -0.81 -46.28 -0.72
CA THR A 353 0.05 -45.42 -1.55
C THR A 353 -0.41 -43.96 -1.50
N LYS A 354 -1.72 -43.70 -1.57
CA LYS A 354 -2.25 -42.34 -1.48
C LYS A 354 -2.14 -41.75 -0.07
N VAL A 355 -2.22 -42.57 0.99
CA VAL A 355 -1.97 -42.12 2.37
C VAL A 355 -0.51 -41.70 2.55
N MET A 356 0.44 -42.40 1.93
CA MET A 356 1.86 -41.99 1.95
C MET A 356 2.09 -40.71 1.14
N ALA A 357 1.46 -40.58 -0.03
CA ALA A 357 1.51 -39.36 -0.85
C ALA A 357 0.92 -38.15 -0.11
N PHE A 358 -0.13 -38.36 0.70
CA PHE A 358 -0.79 -37.30 1.47
C PHE A 358 0.18 -36.52 2.40
N ARG A 359 1.19 -37.19 2.95
CA ARG A 359 2.22 -36.56 3.80
C ARG A 359 3.09 -35.54 3.07
N HIS A 360 3.10 -35.56 1.74
CA HIS A 360 3.91 -34.68 0.91
C HIS A 360 3.13 -33.50 0.32
N TYR A 361 1.80 -33.48 0.42
CA TYR A 361 0.99 -32.33 -0.03
C TYR A 361 1.14 -31.13 0.91
N ASN A 362 1.04 -29.92 0.36
CA ASN A 362 1.04 -28.69 1.17
C ASN A 362 -0.25 -28.53 1.98
N ASP A 363 -0.18 -27.78 3.08
CA ASP A 363 -1.28 -27.64 4.05
C ASP A 363 -2.56 -27.06 3.41
N GLU A 364 -2.41 -26.18 2.42
CA GLU A 364 -3.51 -25.60 1.66
C GLU A 364 -4.38 -26.66 0.97
N VAL A 365 -3.75 -27.68 0.38
CA VAL A 365 -4.45 -28.79 -0.28
C VAL A 365 -5.05 -29.75 0.75
N ARG A 366 -4.34 -30.00 1.85
CA ARG A 366 -4.83 -30.85 2.94
C ARG A 366 -6.11 -30.31 3.55
N ARG A 367 -6.24 -28.98 3.68
CA ARG A 367 -7.45 -28.30 4.18
C ARG A 367 -8.66 -28.51 3.29
N CYS A 368 -8.49 -28.63 1.98
CA CYS A 368 -9.59 -28.87 1.04
C CYS A 368 -10.02 -30.35 1.00
N LEU A 369 -9.18 -31.27 1.50
CA LEU A 369 -9.44 -32.72 1.40
C LEU A 369 -10.79 -33.20 1.97
N PRO A 370 -11.27 -32.72 3.14
CA PRO A 370 -12.57 -33.12 3.67
C PRO A 370 -13.71 -32.81 2.68
N ASP A 371 -13.70 -31.62 2.08
CA ASP A 371 -14.72 -31.20 1.13
C ASP A 371 -14.63 -31.98 -0.18
N ILE A 372 -13.41 -32.26 -0.65
CA ILE A 372 -13.18 -33.08 -1.85
C ILE A 372 -13.71 -34.50 -1.64
N LEU A 373 -13.48 -35.10 -0.47
CA LEU A 373 -13.99 -36.42 -0.10
C LEU A 373 -15.52 -36.44 -0.11
N LEU A 374 -16.15 -35.45 0.53
CA LEU A 374 -17.61 -35.36 0.58
C LEU A 374 -18.23 -35.12 -0.80
N ALA A 375 -17.65 -34.22 -1.61
CA ALA A 375 -18.12 -33.97 -2.97
C ALA A 375 -18.01 -35.23 -3.84
N THR A 376 -16.87 -35.93 -3.78
CA THR A 376 -16.67 -37.19 -4.52
C THR A 376 -17.65 -38.26 -4.06
N MET A 377 -17.86 -38.40 -2.75
CA MET A 377 -18.81 -39.37 -2.20
C MET A 377 -20.26 -39.06 -2.61
N ASN A 378 -20.65 -37.79 -2.70
CA ASN A 378 -21.95 -37.37 -3.20
C ASN A 378 -22.11 -37.64 -4.71
N ILE A 379 -21.06 -37.46 -5.52
CA ILE A 379 -21.06 -37.83 -6.93
C ILE A 379 -21.31 -39.33 -7.09
N LEU A 380 -20.57 -40.16 -6.35
CA LEU A 380 -20.75 -41.62 -6.34
C LEU A 380 -22.17 -42.02 -5.92
N HIS A 381 -22.72 -41.37 -4.89
CA HIS A 381 -24.09 -41.62 -4.44
C HIS A 381 -25.12 -41.31 -5.52
N SER A 382 -24.96 -40.20 -6.21
CA SER A 382 -25.88 -39.77 -7.26
C SER A 382 -25.80 -40.70 -8.48
N GLN A 383 -24.60 -41.12 -8.88
CA GLN A 383 -24.41 -42.15 -9.90
C GLN A 383 -25.03 -43.49 -9.49
N TYR A 384 -24.88 -43.91 -8.23
CA TYR A 384 -25.52 -45.11 -7.69
C TYR A 384 -27.05 -45.01 -7.74
N LYS A 385 -27.61 -43.88 -7.31
CA LYS A 385 -29.06 -43.62 -7.34
C LYS A 385 -29.60 -43.67 -8.76
N ASN A 386 -28.93 -43.01 -9.70
CA ASN A 386 -29.32 -42.99 -11.12
C ASN A 386 -29.26 -44.40 -11.72
N ALA A 387 -28.16 -45.13 -11.51
CA ALA A 387 -28.03 -46.52 -11.98
C ALA A 387 -29.11 -47.45 -11.37
N LYS A 388 -29.59 -47.16 -10.15
CA LYS A 388 -30.69 -47.88 -9.51
C LYS A 388 -32.07 -47.51 -10.10
N THR A 389 -32.33 -46.23 -10.39
CA THR A 389 -33.64 -45.72 -10.83
C THR A 389 -33.94 -45.88 -12.32
N THR A 390 -32.94 -45.90 -13.21
CA THR A 390 -33.14 -45.99 -14.68
C THR A 390 -33.91 -47.23 -15.14
N THR A 391 -34.16 -48.23 -14.28
CA THR A 391 -34.94 -49.44 -14.61
C THR A 391 -36.37 -49.44 -14.05
N SER A 392 -36.74 -48.54 -13.14
CA SER A 392 -38.08 -48.56 -12.52
C SER A 392 -39.17 -47.88 -13.36
N GLN A 393 -38.82 -47.28 -14.50
CA GLN A 393 -39.75 -46.57 -15.39
C GLN A 393 -39.75 -47.17 -16.80
N SER A 394 -40.30 -48.37 -16.94
CA SER A 394 -40.81 -48.84 -18.23
C SER A 394 -42.26 -49.28 -18.02
N PRO A 395 -43.29 -48.57 -18.56
CA PRO A 395 -44.70 -48.87 -18.29
C PRO A 395 -45.27 -50.12 -18.99
N TYR A 396 -44.43 -50.96 -19.60
CA TYR A 396 -44.91 -52.13 -20.34
C TYR A 396 -43.86 -53.24 -20.32
N SER A 397 -44.11 -54.30 -19.58
CA SER A 397 -43.82 -55.70 -19.96
C SER A 397 -43.96 -56.60 -18.74
N GLY A 398 -45.08 -57.31 -18.67
CA GLY A 398 -45.11 -58.61 -18.04
C GLY A 398 -44.38 -59.61 -18.93
N TRP A 399 -43.71 -60.56 -18.27
CA TRP A 399 -43.21 -61.83 -18.82
C TRP A 399 -41.84 -61.86 -19.51
N THR A 400 -40.98 -62.70 -18.91
CA THR A 400 -39.78 -63.38 -19.41
C THR A 400 -38.50 -62.57 -19.62
N GLY A 401 -37.40 -63.06 -19.04
CA GLY A 401 -36.05 -62.61 -19.40
C GLY A 401 -35.05 -62.56 -18.25
N ARG A 402 -34.68 -63.72 -17.68
CA ARG A 402 -33.37 -63.88 -17.03
C ARG A 402 -32.29 -63.57 -18.06
N GLY A 403 -31.42 -62.59 -17.78
CA GLY A 403 -30.13 -62.48 -18.44
C GLY A 403 -29.81 -61.12 -19.04
N GLU A 404 -29.73 -60.07 -18.21
CA GLU A 404 -28.87 -58.90 -18.50
C GLU A 404 -28.51 -58.09 -17.23
N ASP A 405 -28.74 -58.61 -16.02
CA ASP A 405 -28.47 -57.92 -14.74
C ASP A 405 -26.98 -57.97 -14.30
N GLY A 406 -26.15 -58.82 -14.91
CA GLY A 406 -24.76 -59.04 -14.48
C GLY A 406 -23.87 -57.81 -14.62
N GLY A 407 -24.06 -57.01 -15.68
CA GLY A 407 -23.32 -55.76 -15.91
C GLY A 407 -23.73 -54.63 -14.96
N LYS A 408 -25.01 -54.62 -14.56
CA LYS A 408 -25.57 -53.61 -13.66
C LYS A 408 -25.12 -53.86 -12.23
N GLU A 409 -25.22 -55.09 -11.76
CA GLU A 409 -24.80 -55.46 -10.40
C GLU A 409 -23.28 -55.33 -10.22
N THR A 410 -22.50 -55.64 -11.25
CA THR A 410 -21.05 -55.38 -11.25
C THR A 410 -20.71 -53.89 -11.21
N TYR A 411 -21.44 -53.04 -11.93
CA TYR A 411 -21.25 -51.58 -11.87
C TYR A 411 -21.65 -50.97 -10.52
N LEU A 412 -22.75 -51.42 -9.92
CA LEU A 412 -23.15 -50.99 -8.58
C LEU A 412 -22.14 -51.44 -7.52
N ASN A 413 -21.63 -52.68 -7.62
CA ASN A 413 -20.57 -53.17 -6.75
C ASN A 413 -19.25 -52.41 -6.96
N TYR A 414 -18.95 -51.99 -8.18
CA TYR A 414 -17.81 -51.13 -8.48
C TYR A 414 -17.92 -49.78 -7.76
N ILE A 415 -19.07 -49.09 -7.85
CA ILE A 415 -19.28 -47.81 -7.15
C ILE A 415 -19.17 -47.97 -5.62
N ARG A 416 -19.78 -49.03 -5.05
CA ARG A 416 -19.64 -49.34 -3.62
C ARG A 416 -18.18 -49.59 -3.23
N GLY A 417 -17.42 -50.29 -4.08
CA GLY A 417 -15.99 -50.51 -3.88
C GLY A 417 -15.19 -49.20 -3.84
N GLN A 418 -15.52 -48.22 -4.70
CA GLN A 418 -14.90 -46.90 -4.66
C GLN A 418 -15.24 -46.13 -3.38
N ALA A 419 -16.52 -46.12 -3.00
CA ALA A 419 -17.01 -45.51 -1.77
C ALA A 419 -16.30 -46.06 -0.53
N LYS A 420 -16.15 -47.38 -0.44
CA LYS A 420 -15.43 -48.06 0.64
C LYS A 420 -13.94 -47.70 0.66
N ALA A 421 -13.29 -47.61 -0.50
CA ALA A 421 -11.90 -47.18 -0.61
C ALA A 421 -11.70 -45.74 -0.09
N LEU A 422 -12.64 -44.82 -0.35
CA LEU A 422 -12.61 -43.45 0.18
C LEU A 422 -12.75 -43.40 1.71
N ILE A 423 -13.60 -44.26 2.30
CA ILE A 423 -13.76 -44.34 3.75
C ILE A 423 -12.53 -44.93 4.42
N MET A 424 -11.97 -46.02 3.86
CA MET A 424 -10.71 -46.59 4.34
C MET A 424 -9.59 -45.55 4.31
N PHE A 425 -9.51 -44.79 3.21
CA PHE A 425 -8.57 -43.68 3.09
C PHE A 425 -8.77 -42.62 4.17
N ALA A 426 -10.00 -42.11 4.35
CA ALA A 426 -10.34 -41.13 5.36
C ALA A 426 -10.00 -41.60 6.79
N GLY A 427 -10.19 -42.89 7.09
CA GLY A 427 -9.87 -43.50 8.38
C GLY A 427 -8.37 -43.72 8.63
N MET A 428 -7.57 -43.88 7.57
CA MET A 428 -6.12 -44.11 7.65
C MET A 428 -5.29 -42.81 7.62
N LEU A 429 -5.91 -41.64 7.47
CA LEU A 429 -5.21 -40.36 7.46
C LEU A 429 -4.55 -40.08 8.82
N PRO A 430 -3.32 -39.55 8.84
CA PRO A 430 -2.57 -39.29 10.08
C PRO A 430 -3.09 -38.08 10.88
N TYR A 431 -4.18 -37.44 10.46
CA TYR A 431 -4.81 -36.31 11.14
C TYR A 431 -6.32 -36.53 11.19
N ARG A 432 -6.98 -35.97 12.20
CA ARG A 432 -8.44 -36.02 12.30
C ARG A 432 -9.04 -35.02 11.31
N LEU A 433 -9.83 -35.53 10.38
CA LEU A 433 -10.65 -34.71 9.50
C LEU A 433 -11.58 -33.81 10.34
N PRO A 434 -11.78 -32.53 9.97
CA PRO A 434 -12.64 -31.61 10.70
C PRO A 434 -14.12 -32.07 10.73
N GLY A 435 -14.81 -31.75 11.82
CA GLY A 435 -16.26 -31.88 11.95
C GLY A 435 -16.79 -33.32 11.93
N ASP A 436 -17.96 -33.49 11.31
CA ASP A 436 -18.69 -34.75 11.13
C ASP A 436 -18.37 -35.44 9.80
N THR A 437 -17.28 -35.06 9.11
CA THR A 437 -16.90 -35.56 7.79
C THR A 437 -16.92 -37.10 7.70
N ASN A 438 -16.27 -37.78 8.65
CA ASN A 438 -16.26 -39.25 8.68
C ASN A 438 -17.66 -39.84 8.90
N ALA A 439 -18.47 -39.22 9.76
CA ALA A 439 -19.84 -39.67 10.00
C ALA A 439 -20.72 -39.49 8.76
N ARG A 440 -20.57 -38.36 8.04
CA ARG A 440 -21.27 -38.11 6.77
C ARG A 440 -20.85 -39.06 5.67
N LEU A 441 -19.55 -39.35 5.54
CA LEU A 441 -19.06 -40.34 4.56
C LEU A 441 -19.71 -41.70 4.80
N VAL A 442 -19.74 -42.17 6.06
CA VAL A 442 -20.41 -43.43 6.43
C VAL A 442 -21.93 -43.37 6.20
N GLN A 443 -22.59 -42.26 6.52
CA GLN A 443 -24.02 -42.09 6.24
C GLN A 443 -24.33 -42.22 4.74
N ILE A 444 -23.52 -41.60 3.89
CA ILE A 444 -23.69 -41.67 2.44
C ILE A 444 -23.41 -43.09 1.92
N GLU A 445 -22.43 -43.81 2.49
CA GLU A 445 -22.18 -45.22 2.15
C GLU A 445 -23.35 -46.12 2.52
N VAL A 446 -23.92 -45.94 3.71
CA VAL A 446 -25.10 -46.72 4.16
C VAL A 446 -26.28 -46.54 3.20
N LEU A 447 -26.44 -45.37 2.60
CA LEU A 447 -27.47 -45.13 1.56
C LEU A 447 -27.18 -45.87 0.24
N MET A 448 -25.95 -46.33 0.02
CA MET A 448 -25.54 -47.13 -1.14
C MET A 448 -25.58 -48.65 -0.91
N ASN A 449 -25.77 -49.11 0.33
CA ASN A 449 -26.03 -50.51 0.66
C ASN A 449 -27.53 -50.82 0.46
#